data_AF-A0A1B1MDS8-F1
#
_entry.id   AF-A0A1B1MDS8-F1
#
_cell.length_a   1.000
_cell.length_b   1.000
_cell.length_c   1.000
_cell.angle_alpha   90.00
_cell.angle_beta   90.00
_cell.angle_gamma   90.00
#
_symmetry.space_group_name_H-M   'P 1'
#
loop_
_entity.id
_entity.type
_entity.pdbx_description
1 polymer ?
#
loop_
_entity_poly.entity_id
_entity_poly.type
_entity_poly.pdbx_seq_one_letter_code
_entity_poly.pdbx_strand_id
1 'polypeptide(L)'
;MSRQLRRITATTDVHSAFDSAAPMLTHLHAAKADSLIVDCGDFFEGSGFYRFGKGRIEHEILTGLYDLLAPGNHGWPHYFEPGLHEMTVCANVFGGDGNPLFDRVHIKRIGGRRVAVTAVIGPQAFNAIPVGQRAGQHVADPAQALRELMLEHHHRADAWMVLSHSGFDEDLKLAATCPFADVIFSGHCHSDTYGPAPVGDTLVVKGLELGRGYAAAEPVSGGWIARACAFPDSAAVPEDLAVLHARIAFVARTLTSRIGTVNEPYRNTTLDRRHLLTEIAGRLHSGLGADAVILNETALRPTPLGDVLTLGDLLAIEPFDNQLVHAFLPDEHAHGRDKLLDHLTERVGPLVITPTPLPLPSAIRSVLTTDYLADSHLGGRTHQAGLRLGQAVRRVLTTPPFPSTADSPEGGEQ
;
A
#
# COMPACT_ATOMS: atom_id res chain seq x y z
N MET A 1 -19.67 -23.98 17.52
CA MET A 1 -18.54 -24.48 18.33
C MET A 1 -17.38 -23.51 18.17
N SER A 2 -16.66 -23.16 19.23
CA SER A 2 -15.48 -22.29 19.12
C SER A 2 -14.36 -23.02 18.37
N ARG A 3 -13.75 -22.37 17.37
CA ARG A 3 -12.58 -22.88 16.63
C ARG A 3 -11.43 -23.16 17.61
N GLN A 4 -10.82 -24.34 17.54
CA GLN A 4 -9.62 -24.66 18.31
C GLN A 4 -8.39 -24.21 17.52
N LEU A 5 -7.86 -23.04 17.85
CA LEU A 5 -6.75 -22.45 17.12
C LEU A 5 -5.42 -23.12 17.50
N ARG A 6 -4.63 -23.45 16.49
CA ARG A 6 -3.32 -24.11 16.60
C ARG A 6 -2.16 -23.23 16.16
N ARG A 7 -2.43 -22.25 15.29
CA ARG A 7 -1.41 -21.37 14.70
C ARG A 7 -2.00 -20.00 14.34
N ILE A 8 -1.12 -19.09 13.92
CA ILE A 8 -1.46 -17.82 13.26
C ILE A 8 -0.97 -17.90 11.82
N THR A 9 -1.79 -17.40 10.90
CA THR A 9 -1.47 -17.25 9.46
C THR A 9 -1.68 -15.78 9.12
N ALA A 10 -0.60 -15.11 8.71
CA ALA A 10 -0.55 -13.68 8.49
C ALA A 10 -0.25 -13.36 7.02
N THR A 11 -1.12 -12.61 6.36
CA THR A 11 -0.78 -11.94 5.09
C THR A 11 -0.26 -10.53 5.35
N THR A 12 0.29 -9.91 4.31
CA THR A 12 0.76 -8.53 4.34
C THR A 12 0.86 -8.00 2.93
N ASP A 13 0.72 -6.68 2.77
CA ASP A 13 1.01 -5.95 1.51
C ASP A 13 0.36 -6.62 0.29
N VAL A 14 -0.91 -7.04 0.45
CA VAL A 14 -1.66 -7.69 -0.63
C VAL A 14 -1.94 -6.71 -1.76
N HIS A 15 -2.07 -5.42 -1.46
CA HIS A 15 -2.21 -4.33 -2.43
C HIS A 15 -3.25 -4.57 -3.53
N SER A 16 -4.38 -5.19 -3.16
CA SER A 16 -5.42 -5.58 -4.09
C SER A 16 -4.91 -6.42 -5.29
N ALA A 17 -3.80 -7.15 -5.14
CA ALA A 17 -3.19 -7.94 -6.21
C ALA A 17 -3.94 -9.26 -6.40
N PHE A 18 -5.04 -9.20 -7.16
CA PHE A 18 -5.98 -10.31 -7.31
C PHE A 18 -5.89 -11.04 -8.66
N ASP A 19 -4.87 -10.78 -9.47
CA ASP A 19 -4.64 -11.46 -10.75
C ASP A 19 -4.61 -12.98 -10.61
N SER A 20 -4.11 -13.48 -9.47
CA SER A 20 -4.10 -14.89 -9.09
C SER A 20 -4.65 -15.07 -7.67
N ALA A 21 -5.87 -14.59 -7.42
CA ALA A 21 -6.47 -14.64 -6.08
C ALA A 21 -6.83 -16.07 -5.59
N ALA A 22 -7.08 -17.03 -6.51
CA ALA A 22 -7.61 -18.34 -6.15
C ALA A 22 -6.73 -19.14 -5.14
N PRO A 23 -5.40 -19.22 -5.29
CA PRO A 23 -4.48 -19.76 -4.26
C PRO A 23 -4.70 -19.18 -2.88
N MET A 24 -4.68 -17.84 -2.76
CA MET A 24 -4.87 -17.15 -1.48
C MET A 24 -6.25 -17.46 -0.90
N LEU A 25 -7.33 -17.25 -1.66
CA LEU A 25 -8.70 -17.44 -1.19
C LEU A 25 -8.94 -18.86 -0.70
N THR A 26 -8.50 -19.85 -1.48
CA THR A 26 -8.69 -21.27 -1.16
C THR A 26 -7.87 -21.67 0.07
N HIS A 27 -6.62 -21.21 0.16
CA HIS A 27 -5.76 -21.52 1.29
C HIS A 27 -6.29 -20.91 2.60
N LEU A 28 -6.64 -19.62 2.59
CA LEU A 28 -7.13 -18.92 3.78
C LEU A 28 -8.47 -19.48 4.25
N HIS A 29 -9.36 -19.83 3.32
CA HIS A 29 -10.62 -20.51 3.64
C HIS A 29 -10.40 -21.82 4.38
N ALA A 30 -9.50 -22.68 3.88
CA ALA A 30 -9.17 -23.94 4.52
C ALA A 30 -8.48 -23.73 5.87
N ALA A 31 -7.52 -22.80 5.94
CA ALA A 31 -6.77 -22.47 7.15
C ALA A 31 -7.67 -21.91 8.27
N LYS A 32 -8.82 -21.32 7.94
CA LYS A 32 -9.80 -20.82 8.91
C LYS A 32 -10.29 -21.92 9.85
N ALA A 33 -10.21 -23.21 9.50
CA ALA A 33 -10.63 -24.28 10.39
C ALA A 33 -9.86 -24.30 11.74
N ASP A 34 -8.54 -24.02 11.73
CA ASP A 34 -7.67 -24.15 12.90
C ASP A 34 -6.59 -23.06 13.06
N SER A 35 -6.51 -22.07 12.18
CA SER A 35 -5.60 -20.93 12.28
C SER A 35 -6.34 -19.65 12.66
N LEU A 36 -5.72 -18.76 13.44
CA LEU A 36 -6.12 -17.35 13.47
C LEU A 36 -5.62 -16.71 12.17
N ILE A 37 -6.50 -16.14 11.36
CA ILE A 37 -6.12 -15.50 10.09
C ILE A 37 -6.00 -14.00 10.32
N VAL A 38 -4.83 -13.43 10.02
CA VAL A 38 -4.55 -12.01 10.27
C VAL A 38 -3.91 -11.36 9.05
N ASP A 39 -4.00 -10.03 8.98
CA ASP A 39 -3.30 -9.24 7.97
C ASP A 39 -2.45 -8.14 8.63
N CYS A 40 -1.26 -7.90 8.11
CA CYS A 40 -0.29 -6.93 8.66
C CYS A 40 -0.38 -5.54 7.99
N GLY A 41 -1.47 -5.24 7.29
CA GLY A 41 -1.70 -3.95 6.67
C GLY A 41 -1.40 -3.94 5.16
N ASP A 42 -1.80 -2.83 4.52
CA ASP A 42 -1.70 -2.59 3.07
C ASP A 42 -2.37 -3.68 2.23
N PHE A 43 -3.55 -4.12 2.68
CA PHE A 43 -4.41 -4.99 1.89
C PHE A 43 -5.04 -4.26 0.69
N PHE A 44 -5.31 -2.97 0.86
CA PHE A 44 -5.94 -2.09 -0.12
C PHE A 44 -4.92 -1.35 -0.99
N GLU A 45 -5.41 -0.80 -2.11
CA GLU A 45 -4.69 0.05 -3.08
C GLU A 45 -3.45 -0.60 -3.71
N GLY A 46 -3.07 -0.14 -4.90
CA GLY A 46 -1.86 -0.65 -5.59
C GLY A 46 -2.14 -1.44 -6.87
N SER A 47 -3.40 -1.72 -7.19
CA SER A 47 -3.78 -2.39 -8.43
C SER A 47 -5.04 -1.82 -9.07
N GLY A 48 -5.26 -2.20 -10.33
CA GLY A 48 -6.50 -1.91 -11.04
C GLY A 48 -7.75 -2.50 -10.36
N PHE A 49 -7.61 -3.55 -9.54
CA PHE A 49 -8.74 -4.12 -8.81
C PHE A 49 -9.32 -3.12 -7.82
N TYR A 50 -8.46 -2.42 -7.07
CA TYR A 50 -8.91 -1.37 -6.15
C TYR A 50 -9.57 -0.22 -6.91
N ARG A 51 -8.97 0.21 -8.03
CA ARG A 51 -9.46 1.33 -8.84
C ARG A 51 -10.89 1.12 -9.36
N PHE A 52 -11.24 -0.11 -9.72
CA PHE A 52 -12.59 -0.48 -10.16
C PHE A 52 -13.52 -0.87 -9.01
N GLY A 53 -12.98 -1.63 -8.04
CA GLY A 53 -13.72 -2.21 -6.93
C GLY A 53 -14.00 -1.22 -5.80
N LYS A 54 -13.21 -0.15 -5.69
CA LYS A 54 -13.23 0.85 -4.61
C LYS A 54 -13.23 0.21 -3.22
N GLY A 55 -12.37 -0.78 -3.00
CA GLY A 55 -12.26 -1.49 -1.72
C GLY A 55 -13.32 -2.57 -1.48
N ARG A 56 -14.32 -2.76 -2.36
CA ARG A 56 -15.41 -3.71 -2.09
C ARG A 56 -14.97 -5.18 -2.15
N ILE A 57 -14.03 -5.52 -3.03
CA ILE A 57 -13.52 -6.89 -3.13
C ILE A 57 -12.70 -7.20 -1.88
N GLU A 58 -11.88 -6.24 -1.50
CA GLU A 58 -11.02 -6.25 -0.34
C GLU A 58 -11.83 -6.41 0.95
N HIS A 59 -12.85 -5.57 1.14
CA HIS A 59 -13.77 -5.63 2.28
C HIS A 59 -14.46 -7.00 2.38
N GLU A 60 -14.95 -7.56 1.26
CA GLU A 60 -15.60 -8.88 1.23
C GLU A 60 -14.60 -10.01 1.56
N ILE A 61 -13.35 -9.93 1.09
CA ILE A 61 -12.30 -10.89 1.45
C ILE A 61 -11.97 -10.81 2.94
N LEU A 62 -11.71 -9.60 3.44
CA LEU A 62 -11.27 -9.38 4.81
C LEU A 62 -12.35 -9.82 5.81
N THR A 63 -13.57 -9.32 5.65
CA THR A 63 -14.69 -9.71 6.54
C THR A 63 -15.09 -11.18 6.40
N GLY A 64 -14.87 -11.79 5.22
CA GLY A 64 -15.19 -13.18 4.95
C GLY A 64 -14.15 -14.18 5.48
N LEU A 65 -12.86 -13.86 5.39
CA LEU A 65 -11.77 -14.82 5.61
C LEU A 65 -10.88 -14.52 6.82
N TYR A 66 -10.80 -13.26 7.27
CA TYR A 66 -9.87 -12.84 8.32
C TYR A 66 -10.51 -12.83 9.71
N ASP A 67 -9.67 -12.79 10.74
CA ASP A 67 -10.06 -12.68 12.15
C ASP A 67 -9.61 -11.35 12.77
N LEU A 68 -8.40 -10.86 12.45
CA LEU A 68 -7.87 -9.58 12.95
C LEU A 68 -7.02 -8.88 11.89
N LEU A 69 -6.99 -7.55 11.93
CA LEU A 69 -6.26 -6.72 10.97
C LEU A 69 -5.33 -5.75 11.71
N ALA A 70 -4.14 -5.51 11.16
CA ALA A 70 -3.39 -4.29 11.40
C ALA A 70 -3.75 -3.25 10.33
N PRO A 71 -3.85 -1.96 10.68
CA PRO A 71 -4.03 -0.92 9.68
C PRO A 71 -2.71 -0.65 8.94
N GLY A 72 -2.76 -0.57 7.61
CA GLY A 72 -1.68 -0.06 6.77
C GLY A 72 -1.94 1.38 6.33
N ASN A 73 -0.95 2.00 5.67
CA ASN A 73 -1.14 3.36 5.14
C ASN A 73 -2.03 3.41 3.91
N HIS A 74 -2.05 2.35 3.11
CA HIS A 74 -2.93 2.25 1.96
C HIS A 74 -4.35 1.86 2.37
N GLY A 75 -5.34 2.58 1.83
CA GLY A 75 -6.74 2.39 2.15
C GLY A 75 -7.12 2.77 3.59
N TRP A 76 -6.38 3.69 4.23
CA TRP A 76 -6.62 4.13 5.61
C TRP A 76 -8.11 4.31 6.00
N PRO A 77 -8.96 4.96 5.18
CA PRO A 77 -10.38 5.13 5.51
C PRO A 77 -11.16 3.82 5.64
N HIS A 78 -10.74 2.75 4.95
CA HIS A 78 -11.43 1.46 4.98
C HIS A 78 -11.35 0.78 6.35
N TYR A 79 -10.30 1.03 7.15
CA TYR A 79 -10.19 0.48 8.51
C TYR A 79 -11.20 1.11 9.49
N PHE A 80 -11.95 2.14 9.09
CA PHE A 80 -13.06 2.72 9.85
C PHE A 80 -14.43 2.27 9.34
N GLU A 81 -14.48 1.46 8.27
CA GLU A 81 -15.73 0.93 7.75
C GLU A 81 -16.31 -0.16 8.68
N PRO A 82 -17.65 -0.25 8.78
CA PRO A 82 -18.29 -1.31 9.56
C PRO A 82 -17.83 -2.70 9.12
N GLY A 83 -17.59 -3.58 10.09
CA GLY A 83 -17.06 -4.92 9.91
C GLY A 83 -15.54 -4.98 9.94
N LEU A 84 -14.85 -4.00 9.35
CA LEU A 84 -13.38 -3.96 9.36
C LEU A 84 -12.85 -3.29 10.63
N HIS A 85 -13.52 -2.24 11.08
CA HIS A 85 -13.11 -1.49 12.27
C HIS A 85 -13.07 -2.38 13.51
N GLU A 86 -14.09 -3.21 13.72
CA GLU A 86 -14.21 -4.12 14.86
C GLU A 86 -13.19 -5.28 14.82
N MET A 87 -12.60 -5.55 13.66
CA MET A 87 -11.54 -6.54 13.48
C MET A 87 -10.14 -5.92 13.53
N THR A 88 -10.03 -4.59 13.44
CA THR A 88 -8.76 -3.89 13.37
C THR A 88 -8.23 -3.64 14.77
N VAL A 89 -7.01 -4.09 15.03
CA VAL A 89 -6.27 -3.80 16.27
C VAL A 89 -5.09 -2.89 15.97
N CYS A 90 -4.80 -1.93 16.85
CA CYS A 90 -3.61 -1.08 16.76
C CYS A 90 -3.31 -0.41 18.10
N ALA A 91 -2.12 -0.61 18.65
CA ALA A 91 -1.75 -0.14 19.97
C ALA A 91 -1.40 1.35 20.03
N ASN A 92 -0.94 1.91 18.90
CA ASN A 92 -0.21 3.18 18.88
C ASN A 92 -0.85 4.30 18.06
N VAL A 93 -2.13 4.19 17.68
CA VAL A 93 -2.82 5.22 16.90
C VAL A 93 -3.95 5.84 17.70
N PHE A 94 -3.96 7.17 17.75
CA PHE A 94 -4.82 7.96 18.64
C PHE A 94 -5.49 9.12 17.91
N GLY A 95 -6.71 9.45 18.36
CA GLY A 95 -7.43 10.63 17.93
C GLY A 95 -6.90 11.92 18.58
N GLY A 96 -7.41 13.07 18.16
CA GLY A 96 -7.01 14.37 18.69
C GLY A 96 -7.45 14.60 20.14
N ASP A 97 -8.38 13.79 20.63
CA ASP A 97 -8.83 13.71 22.01
C ASP A 97 -7.92 12.82 22.90
N GLY A 98 -6.92 12.16 22.30
CA GLY A 98 -6.01 11.24 22.97
C GLY A 98 -6.55 9.83 23.16
N ASN A 99 -7.75 9.52 22.67
CA ASN A 99 -8.32 8.17 22.77
C ASN A 99 -7.74 7.26 21.67
N PRO A 100 -7.52 5.96 21.96
CA PRO A 100 -7.14 4.99 20.93
C PRO A 100 -8.21 4.93 19.83
N LEU A 101 -7.78 4.90 18.57
CA LEU A 101 -8.70 4.78 17.44
C LEU A 101 -9.13 3.34 17.15
N PHE A 102 -8.39 2.35 17.65
CA PHE A 102 -8.66 0.93 17.44
C PHE A 102 -8.53 0.18 18.77
N ASP A 103 -9.09 -1.03 18.83
CA ASP A 103 -8.82 -1.93 19.95
C ASP A 103 -7.31 -2.21 20.03
N ARG A 104 -6.72 -2.05 21.21
CA ARG A 104 -5.24 -2.12 21.34
C ARG A 104 -4.72 -3.55 21.39
N VAL A 105 -5.52 -4.52 21.82
CA VAL A 105 -5.12 -5.92 21.96
C VAL A 105 -6.30 -6.87 21.85
N HIS A 106 -6.06 -8.02 21.23
CA HIS A 106 -6.97 -9.16 21.21
C HIS A 106 -6.31 -10.37 21.86
N ILE A 107 -6.94 -10.94 22.90
CA ILE A 107 -6.39 -12.11 23.61
C ILE A 107 -7.16 -13.37 23.23
N LYS A 108 -6.47 -14.36 22.67
CA LYS A 108 -7.07 -15.62 22.22
C LYS A 108 -6.26 -16.85 22.65
N ARG A 109 -6.90 -18.00 22.78
CA ARG A 109 -6.18 -19.27 22.98
C ARG A 109 -5.68 -19.84 21.66
N ILE A 110 -4.38 -20.04 21.52
CA ILE A 110 -3.72 -20.63 20.34
C ILE A 110 -2.73 -21.69 20.82
N GLY A 111 -2.89 -22.93 20.35
CA GLY A 111 -2.09 -24.08 20.80
C GLY A 111 -2.08 -24.25 22.32
N GLY A 112 -3.19 -23.93 22.98
CA GLY A 112 -3.35 -24.01 24.44
C GLY A 112 -2.87 -22.80 25.24
N ARG A 113 -2.09 -21.88 24.65
CA ARG A 113 -1.57 -20.66 25.31
C ARG A 113 -2.53 -19.49 25.16
N ARG A 114 -2.62 -18.58 26.15
CA ARG A 114 -3.30 -17.29 25.99
C ARG A 114 -2.36 -16.34 25.26
N VAL A 115 -2.70 -15.96 24.05
CA VAL A 115 -1.85 -15.16 23.18
C VAL A 115 -2.47 -13.78 23.04
N ALA A 116 -1.72 -12.74 23.42
CA ALA A 116 -2.04 -11.36 23.09
C ALA A 116 -1.59 -11.08 21.66
N VAL A 117 -2.53 -10.69 20.81
CA VAL A 117 -2.29 -10.23 19.44
C VAL A 117 -2.55 -8.73 19.41
N THR A 118 -1.56 -7.95 18.99
CA THR A 118 -1.65 -6.50 18.88
C THR A 118 -1.02 -6.07 17.57
N ALA A 119 -1.17 -4.79 17.19
CA ALA A 119 -0.52 -4.23 16.02
C ALA A 119 0.11 -2.87 16.30
N VAL A 120 1.02 -2.48 15.43
CA VAL A 120 1.59 -1.12 15.39
C VAL A 120 1.75 -0.66 13.95
N ILE A 121 1.62 0.64 13.72
CA ILE A 121 2.03 1.28 12.47
C ILE A 121 3.25 2.18 12.73
N GLY A 122 4.26 2.09 11.87
CA GLY A 122 5.47 2.89 11.99
C GLY A 122 5.21 4.37 11.65
N PRO A 123 5.97 5.34 12.22
CA PRO A 123 5.79 6.76 11.90
C PRO A 123 5.95 7.08 10.41
N GLN A 124 6.83 6.38 9.69
CA GLN A 124 7.02 6.61 8.26
C GLN A 124 5.81 6.13 7.44
N ALA A 125 5.27 4.95 7.74
CA ALA A 125 4.01 4.47 7.16
C ALA A 125 2.84 5.42 7.47
N PHE A 126 2.64 5.76 8.74
CA PHE A 126 1.55 6.67 9.15
C PHE A 126 1.64 8.04 8.46
N ASN A 127 2.85 8.58 8.29
CA ASN A 127 3.04 9.85 7.60
C ASN A 127 2.80 9.79 6.09
N ALA A 128 2.86 8.59 5.49
CA ALA A 128 2.55 8.37 4.08
C ALA A 128 1.04 8.42 3.79
N ILE A 129 0.18 8.25 4.82
CA ILE A 129 -1.28 8.42 4.68
C ILE A 129 -1.57 9.87 4.28
N PRO A 130 -2.42 10.11 3.24
CA PRO A 130 -2.82 11.45 2.84
C PRO A 130 -3.31 12.29 4.02
N VAL A 131 -2.81 13.52 4.16
CA VAL A 131 -3.08 14.38 5.34
C VAL A 131 -4.57 14.54 5.62
N GLY A 132 -5.39 14.67 4.58
CA GLY A 132 -6.85 14.78 4.74
C GLY A 132 -7.51 13.54 5.34
N GLN A 133 -6.92 12.36 5.19
CA GLN A 133 -7.46 11.09 5.72
C GLN A 133 -7.06 10.82 7.17
N ARG A 134 -5.94 11.40 7.63
CA ARG A 134 -5.44 11.25 9.02
C ARG A 134 -5.51 12.54 9.84
N ALA A 135 -6.31 13.51 9.42
CA ALA A 135 -6.41 14.81 10.06
C ALA A 135 -6.83 14.66 11.54
N GLY A 136 -6.09 15.30 12.44
CA GLY A 136 -6.33 15.21 13.89
C GLY A 136 -5.92 13.88 14.53
N GLN A 137 -5.34 12.95 13.78
CA GLN A 137 -4.86 11.67 14.28
C GLN A 137 -3.33 11.73 14.46
N HIS A 138 -2.81 10.94 15.37
CA HIS A 138 -1.37 10.83 15.60
C HIS A 138 -0.97 9.41 15.96
N VAL A 139 0.32 9.13 15.79
CA VAL A 139 0.94 7.85 16.12
C VAL A 139 1.96 8.04 17.25
N ALA A 140 1.90 7.19 18.26
CA ALA A 140 2.90 7.12 19.32
C ALA A 140 4.07 6.21 18.91
N ASP A 141 5.21 6.33 19.60
CA ASP A 141 6.34 5.43 19.41
C ASP A 141 5.89 3.96 19.55
N PRO A 142 6.12 3.09 18.54
CA PRO A 142 5.67 1.70 18.57
C PRO A 142 6.19 0.93 19.79
N ALA A 143 7.47 1.10 20.15
CA ALA A 143 8.09 0.36 21.24
C ALA A 143 7.57 0.82 22.61
N GLN A 144 7.26 2.10 22.77
CA GLN A 144 6.61 2.62 23.97
C GLN A 144 5.19 2.05 24.09
N ALA A 145 4.38 2.16 23.04
CA ALA A 145 2.99 1.69 23.06
C ALA A 145 2.87 0.19 23.37
N LEU A 146 3.76 -0.62 22.80
CA LEU A 146 3.83 -2.06 23.08
C LEU A 146 4.22 -2.36 24.54
N ARG A 147 5.18 -1.62 25.11
CA ARG A 147 5.59 -1.81 26.51
C ARG A 147 4.48 -1.45 27.49
N GLU A 148 3.77 -0.35 27.25
CA GLU A 148 2.61 0.03 28.07
C GLU A 148 1.51 -1.03 28.02
N LEU A 149 1.19 -1.53 26.82
CA LEU A 149 0.21 -2.58 26.61
C LEU A 149 0.60 -3.90 27.30
N MET A 150 1.90 -4.25 27.24
CA MET A 150 2.44 -5.40 27.96
C MET A 150 2.25 -5.27 29.47
N LEU A 151 2.61 -4.12 30.05
CA LEU A 151 2.41 -3.89 31.48
C LEU A 151 0.93 -4.01 31.88
N GLU A 152 0.01 -3.54 31.04
CA GLU A 152 -1.43 -3.62 31.28
C GLU A 152 -1.96 -5.07 31.24
N HIS A 153 -1.48 -5.91 30.31
CA HIS A 153 -2.10 -7.22 30.03
C HIS A 153 -1.23 -8.45 30.33
N HIS A 154 -0.01 -8.31 30.82
CA HIS A 154 0.91 -9.43 31.07
C HIS A 154 0.31 -10.57 31.92
N HIS A 155 -0.59 -10.25 32.86
CA HIS A 155 -1.26 -11.26 33.70
C HIS A 155 -2.33 -12.08 32.96
N ARG A 156 -2.73 -11.65 31.75
CA ARG A 156 -3.79 -12.26 30.93
C ARG A 156 -3.24 -13.02 29.71
N ALA A 157 -1.97 -12.85 29.38
CA ALA A 157 -1.32 -13.43 28.21
C ALA A 157 -0.05 -14.19 28.62
N ASP A 158 0.16 -15.32 27.97
CA ASP A 158 1.33 -16.18 28.11
C ASP A 158 2.32 -15.98 26.94
N ALA A 159 1.89 -15.29 25.86
CA ALA A 159 2.67 -15.01 24.66
C ALA A 159 2.15 -13.73 23.96
N TRP A 160 3.01 -13.09 23.17
CA TRP A 160 2.80 -11.79 22.52
C TRP A 160 3.15 -11.83 21.04
N MET A 161 2.15 -11.60 20.20
CA MET A 161 2.25 -11.52 18.74
C MET A 161 2.01 -10.07 18.31
N VAL A 162 2.92 -9.52 17.52
CA VAL A 162 2.81 -8.15 17.00
C VAL A 162 2.62 -8.21 15.48
N LEU A 163 1.53 -7.62 15.00
CA LEU A 163 1.31 -7.33 13.58
C LEU A 163 1.89 -5.94 13.31
N SER A 164 3.06 -5.85 12.68
CA SER A 164 3.74 -4.58 12.48
C SER A 164 3.61 -4.10 11.04
N HIS A 165 3.19 -2.86 10.89
CA HIS A 165 3.20 -2.11 9.63
C HIS A 165 4.27 -1.00 9.70
N SER A 166 5.50 -1.39 10.02
CA SER A 166 6.65 -0.47 10.19
C SER A 166 7.78 -0.73 9.20
N GLY A 167 7.84 -1.93 8.61
CA GLY A 167 8.95 -2.38 7.76
C GLY A 167 9.90 -3.31 8.51
N PHE A 168 10.42 -4.31 7.81
CA PHE A 168 11.27 -5.38 8.32
C PHE A 168 12.48 -4.89 9.11
N ASP A 169 13.20 -3.88 8.63
CA ASP A 169 14.37 -3.32 9.33
C ASP A 169 13.98 -2.58 10.62
N GLU A 170 12.83 -1.89 10.62
CA GLU A 170 12.29 -1.28 11.83
C GLU A 170 11.79 -2.35 12.80
N ASP A 171 11.27 -3.46 12.29
CA ASP A 171 10.81 -4.58 13.10
C ASP A 171 11.94 -5.35 13.78
N LEU A 172 13.13 -5.41 13.17
CA LEU A 172 14.34 -5.91 13.83
C LEU A 172 14.73 -5.03 15.02
N LYS A 173 14.63 -3.70 14.89
CA LYS A 173 14.90 -2.75 15.98
C LYS A 173 13.80 -2.84 17.06
N LEU A 174 12.55 -3.01 16.63
CA LEU A 174 11.41 -3.19 17.52
C LEU A 174 11.57 -4.46 18.35
N ALA A 175 11.94 -5.58 17.73
CA ALA A 175 12.24 -6.83 18.44
C ALA A 175 13.35 -6.66 19.48
N ALA A 176 14.43 -5.95 19.15
CA ALA A 176 15.53 -5.70 20.08
C ALA A 176 15.11 -4.84 21.29
N THR A 177 14.16 -3.92 21.10
CA THR A 177 13.68 -3.00 22.15
C THR A 177 12.48 -3.53 22.93
N CYS A 178 11.76 -4.52 22.38
CA CYS A 178 10.60 -5.19 22.96
C CYS A 178 10.82 -6.71 23.03
N PRO A 179 11.81 -7.22 23.80
CA PRO A 179 12.17 -8.64 23.83
C PRO A 179 11.10 -9.55 24.46
N PHE A 180 9.98 -8.99 24.92
CA PHE A 180 8.83 -9.77 25.40
C PHE A 180 7.92 -10.26 24.26
N ALA A 181 8.05 -9.70 23.05
CA ALA A 181 7.33 -10.18 21.88
C ALA A 181 7.91 -11.53 21.46
N ASP A 182 7.07 -12.55 21.27
CA ASP A 182 7.55 -13.84 20.76
C ASP A 182 7.71 -13.82 19.24
N VAL A 183 6.74 -13.22 18.53
CA VAL A 183 6.74 -13.14 17.05
C VAL A 183 6.25 -11.77 16.60
N ILE A 184 7.01 -11.15 15.69
CA ILE A 184 6.59 -9.97 14.94
C ILE A 184 6.33 -10.39 13.49
N PHE A 185 5.08 -10.24 13.05
CA PHE A 185 4.69 -10.37 11.66
C PHE A 185 4.85 -9.01 10.99
N SER A 186 5.77 -8.91 10.04
CA SER A 186 6.22 -7.67 9.43
C SER A 186 5.52 -7.37 8.11
N GLY A 187 5.17 -6.11 7.87
CA GLY A 187 4.61 -5.56 6.64
C GLY A 187 5.27 -4.25 6.17
N HIS A 188 4.59 -3.47 5.34
CA HIS A 188 4.95 -2.13 4.86
C HIS A 188 6.11 -2.06 3.85
N CYS A 189 7.33 -2.42 4.26
CA CYS A 189 8.48 -2.25 3.36
C CYS A 189 8.56 -3.41 2.36
N HIS A 190 8.63 -3.12 1.06
CA HIS A 190 8.98 -4.11 0.03
C HIS A 190 10.44 -4.58 0.24
N SER A 191 10.66 -5.54 1.13
CA SER A 191 11.98 -6.10 1.44
C SER A 191 12.18 -7.41 0.71
N ASP A 192 13.43 -7.70 0.32
CA ASP A 192 13.82 -9.03 -0.17
C ASP A 192 13.99 -10.05 0.99
N THR A 193 13.69 -9.65 2.22
CA THR A 193 13.89 -10.46 3.43
C THR A 193 12.56 -10.83 4.05
N TYR A 194 12.22 -12.11 3.95
CA TYR A 194 10.97 -12.66 4.49
C TYR A 194 11.13 -13.29 5.89
N GLY A 195 12.35 -13.47 6.36
CA GLY A 195 12.62 -14.16 7.63
C GLY A 195 12.28 -15.66 7.61
N PRO A 196 12.18 -16.32 8.78
CA PRO A 196 12.28 -15.72 10.10
C PRO A 196 13.70 -15.23 10.43
N ALA A 197 13.81 -14.02 10.95
CA ALA A 197 15.04 -13.46 11.50
C ALA A 197 14.94 -13.43 13.04
N PRO A 198 15.80 -14.17 13.76
CA PRO A 198 15.80 -14.12 15.22
C PRO A 198 16.50 -12.86 15.74
N VAL A 199 15.89 -12.20 16.74
CA VAL A 199 16.47 -11.09 17.51
C VAL A 199 16.30 -11.43 18.99
N GLY A 200 17.34 -12.00 19.60
CA GLY A 200 17.18 -12.65 20.91
C GLY A 200 16.22 -13.84 20.79
N ASP A 201 15.19 -13.88 21.63
CA ASP A 201 14.14 -14.91 21.61
C ASP A 201 12.96 -14.54 20.69
N THR A 202 12.90 -13.31 20.18
CA THR A 202 11.84 -12.84 19.27
C THR A 202 12.12 -13.27 17.83
N LEU A 203 11.10 -13.72 17.11
CA LEU A 203 11.16 -14.01 15.68
C LEU A 203 10.49 -12.90 14.85
N VAL A 204 11.21 -12.32 13.89
CA VAL A 204 10.63 -11.39 12.89
C VAL A 204 10.41 -12.14 11.58
N VAL A 205 9.18 -12.17 11.06
CA VAL A 205 8.81 -12.90 9.85
C VAL A 205 7.89 -12.07 8.97
N LYS A 206 8.04 -12.16 7.65
CA LYS A 206 7.22 -11.46 6.67
C LYS A 206 6.68 -12.46 5.64
N GLY A 207 5.39 -12.34 5.30
CA GLY A 207 4.78 -13.13 4.23
C GLY A 207 5.20 -12.65 2.84
N LEU A 208 5.11 -13.52 1.82
CA LEU A 208 5.27 -13.06 0.44
C LEU A 208 4.11 -12.11 0.08
N GLU A 209 4.46 -10.96 -0.46
CA GLU A 209 3.54 -9.85 -0.77
C GLU A 209 2.67 -10.11 -2.00
N LEU A 210 1.77 -9.17 -2.31
CA LEU A 210 0.95 -9.17 -3.53
C LEU A 210 0.10 -10.43 -3.67
N GLY A 211 -0.40 -10.94 -2.55
CA GLY A 211 -1.23 -12.15 -2.51
C GLY A 211 -0.49 -13.43 -2.91
N ARG A 212 0.85 -13.43 -2.93
CA ARG A 212 1.67 -14.60 -3.31
C ARG A 212 1.91 -15.58 -2.17
N GLY A 213 1.76 -15.15 -0.93
CA GLY A 213 2.00 -16.01 0.22
C GLY A 213 1.61 -15.40 1.55
N TYR A 214 2.14 -15.99 2.61
CA TYR A 214 1.80 -15.69 3.99
C TYR A 214 2.96 -16.06 4.92
N ALA A 215 2.96 -15.51 6.13
CA ALA A 215 3.76 -15.98 7.23
C ALA A 215 2.90 -16.84 8.17
N ALA A 216 3.48 -17.87 8.78
CA ALA A 216 2.80 -18.67 9.79
C ALA A 216 3.64 -18.82 11.04
N ALA A 217 3.00 -18.79 12.21
CA ALA A 217 3.63 -19.12 13.48
C ALA A 217 2.81 -20.11 14.30
N GLU A 218 3.49 -21.09 14.91
CA GLU A 218 2.87 -22.11 15.76
C GLU A 218 3.68 -22.34 17.04
N PRO A 219 3.02 -22.58 18.18
CA PRO A 219 3.71 -22.79 19.45
C PRO A 219 4.38 -24.16 19.51
N VAL A 220 5.58 -24.22 20.08
CA VAL A 220 6.38 -25.43 20.32
C VAL A 220 6.82 -25.48 21.78
N SER A 221 7.36 -26.62 22.26
CA SER A 221 7.64 -26.85 23.70
C SER A 221 8.54 -25.80 24.38
N GLY A 222 9.29 -24.98 23.62
CA GLY A 222 10.17 -23.94 24.14
C GLY A 222 9.92 -22.51 23.61
N GLY A 223 8.82 -22.26 22.90
CA GLY A 223 8.57 -20.93 22.30
C GLY A 223 7.65 -21.03 21.11
N TRP A 224 8.06 -20.39 20.00
CA TRP A 224 7.34 -20.37 18.73
C TRP A 224 8.29 -20.73 17.59
N ILE A 225 7.74 -21.30 16.53
CA ILE A 225 8.42 -21.37 15.24
C ILE A 225 7.62 -20.53 14.24
N ALA A 226 8.34 -19.85 13.34
CA ALA A 226 7.75 -19.01 12.31
C ALA A 226 8.34 -19.35 10.94
N ARG A 227 7.57 -19.16 9.86
CA ARG A 227 8.03 -19.36 8.48
C ARG A 227 7.24 -18.50 7.50
N ALA A 228 7.92 -18.07 6.44
CA ALA A 228 7.27 -17.53 5.24
C ALA A 228 6.96 -18.68 4.27
N CYS A 229 5.77 -18.65 3.67
CA CYS A 229 5.27 -19.65 2.74
C CYS A 229 4.68 -18.97 1.51
N ALA A 230 4.84 -19.55 0.33
CA ALA A 230 3.99 -19.25 -0.81
C ALA A 230 2.63 -19.90 -0.63
N PHE A 231 1.58 -19.31 -1.20
CA PHE A 231 0.33 -20.04 -1.35
C PHE A 231 0.56 -21.21 -2.30
N PRO A 232 0.09 -22.42 -1.95
CA PRO A 232 0.18 -23.56 -2.85
C PRO A 232 -0.69 -23.30 -4.08
N ASP A 233 -0.31 -23.90 -5.21
CA ASP A 233 -1.18 -23.95 -6.39
C ASP A 233 -2.55 -24.49 -5.97
N SER A 234 -3.60 -23.78 -6.35
CA SER A 234 -4.91 -24.00 -5.75
C SER A 234 -5.65 -25.18 -6.37
N ALA A 235 -6.43 -25.86 -5.53
CA ALA A 235 -7.56 -26.66 -5.96
C ALA A 235 -8.73 -25.72 -6.41
N ALA A 236 -9.90 -26.29 -6.73
CA ALA A 236 -11.09 -25.51 -7.05
C ALA A 236 -11.47 -24.56 -5.90
N VAL A 237 -11.82 -23.32 -6.25
CA VAL A 237 -12.29 -22.30 -5.29
C VAL A 237 -13.55 -22.82 -4.57
N PRO A 238 -13.62 -22.74 -3.22
CA PRO A 238 -14.79 -23.14 -2.45
C PRO A 238 -16.10 -22.51 -2.96
N GLU A 239 -17.20 -23.26 -2.88
CA GLU A 239 -18.50 -22.85 -3.45
C GLU A 239 -19.03 -21.54 -2.84
N ASP A 240 -18.82 -21.34 -1.54
CA ASP A 240 -19.17 -20.12 -0.81
C ASP A 240 -18.34 -18.89 -1.24
N LEU A 241 -17.19 -19.09 -1.89
CA LEU A 241 -16.36 -18.02 -2.46
C LEU A 241 -16.57 -17.84 -3.98
N ALA A 242 -17.45 -18.61 -4.61
CA ALA A 242 -17.62 -18.60 -6.06
C ALA A 242 -18.08 -17.24 -6.60
N VAL A 243 -18.97 -16.54 -5.89
CA VAL A 243 -19.48 -15.21 -6.29
C VAL A 243 -18.37 -14.15 -6.23
N LEU A 244 -17.60 -14.14 -5.14
CA LEU A 244 -16.45 -13.25 -4.97
C LEU A 244 -15.41 -13.50 -6.06
N HIS A 245 -15.07 -14.76 -6.30
CA HIS A 245 -14.12 -15.13 -7.35
C HIS A 245 -14.61 -14.73 -8.76
N ALA A 246 -15.89 -14.90 -9.06
CA ALA A 246 -16.46 -14.45 -10.33
C ALA A 246 -16.37 -12.92 -10.52
N ARG A 247 -16.52 -12.14 -9.43
CA ARG A 247 -16.36 -10.69 -9.44
C ARG A 247 -14.91 -10.27 -9.68
N ILE A 248 -13.96 -10.93 -9.03
CA ILE A 248 -12.53 -10.75 -9.28
C ILE A 248 -12.23 -11.02 -10.76
N ALA A 249 -12.69 -12.16 -11.28
CA ALA A 249 -12.48 -12.52 -12.69
C ALA A 249 -13.12 -11.50 -13.67
N PHE A 250 -14.25 -10.89 -13.32
CA PHE A 250 -14.85 -9.83 -14.12
C PHE A 250 -13.98 -8.57 -14.19
N VAL A 251 -13.43 -8.14 -13.06
CA VAL A 251 -12.51 -6.99 -13.02
C VAL A 251 -11.23 -7.32 -13.78
N ALA A 252 -10.66 -8.51 -13.57
CA ALA A 252 -9.46 -8.96 -14.28
C ALA A 252 -9.64 -8.87 -15.81
N ARG A 253 -10.79 -9.33 -16.35
CA ARG A 253 -11.10 -9.18 -17.78
C ARG A 253 -11.13 -7.72 -18.22
N THR A 254 -11.73 -6.84 -17.42
CA THR A 254 -11.75 -5.40 -17.71
C THR A 254 -10.35 -4.81 -17.80
N LEU A 255 -9.44 -5.23 -16.91
CA LEU A 255 -8.05 -4.76 -16.89
C LEU A 255 -7.27 -5.17 -18.16
N THR A 256 -7.64 -6.26 -18.83
CA THR A 256 -7.00 -6.66 -20.11
C THR A 256 -7.34 -5.77 -21.31
N SER A 257 -8.21 -4.77 -21.13
CA SER A 257 -8.61 -3.85 -22.21
C SER A 257 -7.40 -3.13 -22.79
N ARG A 258 -7.25 -3.19 -24.12
CA ARG A 258 -6.11 -2.61 -24.85
C ARG A 258 -6.27 -1.08 -24.95
N ILE A 259 -5.23 -0.34 -24.56
CA ILE A 259 -5.16 1.12 -24.67
C ILE A 259 -4.44 1.55 -25.95
N GLY A 260 -3.31 0.92 -26.28
CA GLY A 260 -2.49 1.32 -27.42
C GLY A 260 -1.20 0.50 -27.52
N THR A 261 -0.43 0.76 -28.56
CA THR A 261 0.89 0.12 -28.72
C THR A 261 1.90 0.87 -27.84
N VAL A 262 2.74 0.14 -27.10
CA VAL A 262 3.78 0.73 -26.25
C VAL A 262 4.87 1.35 -27.12
N ASN A 263 5.24 2.59 -26.81
CA ASN A 263 6.31 3.31 -27.48
C ASN A 263 7.70 2.82 -27.05
N GLU A 264 8.68 2.88 -27.94
CA GLU A 264 10.08 2.78 -27.54
C GLU A 264 10.46 3.97 -26.64
N PRO A 265 11.34 3.81 -25.63
CA PRO A 265 12.10 2.60 -25.29
C PRO A 265 11.41 1.67 -24.27
N TYR A 266 10.13 1.89 -23.96
CA TYR A 266 9.42 1.19 -22.88
C TYR A 266 8.92 -0.20 -23.27
N ARG A 267 8.81 -0.47 -24.57
CA ARG A 267 8.26 -1.70 -25.13
C ARG A 267 9.09 -2.92 -24.74
N ASN A 268 8.43 -3.99 -24.28
CA ASN A 268 9.08 -5.26 -23.92
C ASN A 268 10.19 -5.11 -22.85
N THR A 269 10.06 -4.11 -21.98
CA THR A 269 11.00 -3.87 -20.87
C THR A 269 10.25 -3.66 -19.57
N THR A 270 10.97 -3.77 -18.45
CA THR A 270 10.47 -3.27 -17.17
C THR A 270 10.62 -1.75 -17.17
N LEU A 271 9.51 -1.06 -16.94
CA LEU A 271 9.45 0.39 -16.92
C LEU A 271 10.44 1.00 -15.91
N ASP A 272 11.36 1.84 -16.41
CA ASP A 272 12.14 2.76 -15.59
C ASP A 272 11.27 3.98 -15.23
N ARG A 273 10.94 4.07 -13.94
CA ARG A 273 10.08 5.12 -13.39
C ARG A 273 10.70 6.51 -13.50
N ARG A 274 12.01 6.62 -13.23
CA ARG A 274 12.72 7.90 -13.26
C ARG A 274 12.81 8.43 -14.68
N HIS A 275 13.08 7.54 -15.64
CA HIS A 275 13.09 7.90 -17.05
C HIS A 275 11.72 8.43 -17.49
N LEU A 276 10.65 7.66 -17.25
CA LEU A 276 9.30 8.06 -17.63
C LEU A 276 8.87 9.39 -16.96
N LEU A 277 9.13 9.55 -15.67
CA LEU A 277 8.81 10.78 -14.96
C LEU A 277 9.59 11.97 -15.48
N THR A 278 10.85 11.78 -15.90
CA THR A 278 11.67 12.85 -16.49
C THR A 278 11.07 13.32 -17.81
N GLU A 279 10.63 12.39 -18.67
CA GLU A 279 9.91 12.74 -19.90
C GLU A 279 8.58 13.46 -19.61
N ILE A 280 7.80 12.96 -18.65
CA ILE A 280 6.53 13.57 -18.24
C ILE A 280 6.79 15.00 -17.74
N ALA A 281 7.74 15.18 -16.81
CA ALA A 281 8.07 16.50 -16.25
C ALA A 281 8.52 17.49 -17.33
N GLY A 282 9.34 17.04 -18.29
CA GLY A 282 9.73 17.81 -19.47
C GLY A 282 8.54 18.28 -20.29
N ARG A 283 7.63 17.37 -20.64
CA ARG A 283 6.42 17.67 -21.44
C ARG A 283 5.44 18.56 -20.68
N LEU A 284 5.29 18.38 -19.38
CA LEU A 284 4.43 19.21 -18.55
C LEU A 284 4.99 20.65 -18.45
N HIS A 285 6.30 20.79 -18.22
CA HIS A 285 6.97 22.09 -18.19
C HIS A 285 6.82 22.83 -19.53
N SER A 286 7.17 22.19 -20.66
CA SER A 286 7.10 22.84 -21.97
C SER A 286 5.68 23.02 -22.51
N GLY A 287 4.78 22.07 -22.22
CA GLY A 287 3.45 22.00 -22.83
C GLY A 287 2.36 22.73 -22.06
N LEU A 288 2.40 22.72 -20.72
CA LEU A 288 1.47 23.48 -19.88
C LEU A 288 2.02 24.84 -19.45
N GLY A 289 3.28 25.14 -19.80
CA GLY A 289 3.93 26.40 -19.42
C GLY A 289 4.13 26.54 -17.90
N ALA A 290 4.26 25.43 -17.18
CA ALA A 290 4.54 25.46 -15.75
C ALA A 290 5.98 25.95 -15.53
N ASP A 291 6.17 26.93 -14.62
CA ASP A 291 7.50 27.49 -14.31
C ASP A 291 8.48 26.45 -13.78
N ALA A 292 7.95 25.45 -13.05
CA ALA A 292 8.67 24.28 -12.63
C ALA A 292 7.73 23.10 -12.36
N VAL A 293 8.27 21.89 -12.42
CA VAL A 293 7.59 20.62 -12.14
C VAL A 293 8.40 19.85 -11.09
N ILE A 294 7.73 19.33 -10.06
CA ILE A 294 8.31 18.45 -9.05
C ILE A 294 7.44 17.21 -8.91
N LEU A 295 8.00 16.03 -9.13
CA LEU A 295 7.31 14.75 -8.99
C LEU A 295 8.20 13.79 -8.19
N ASN A 296 7.61 12.99 -7.31
CA ASN A 296 8.30 11.91 -6.60
C ASN A 296 8.33 10.63 -7.43
N GLU A 297 9.45 9.93 -7.46
CA GLU A 297 9.60 8.67 -8.21
C GLU A 297 8.62 7.59 -7.75
N THR A 298 8.28 7.62 -6.47
CA THR A 298 7.34 6.70 -5.81
C THR A 298 5.89 6.91 -6.27
N ALA A 299 5.58 7.98 -6.99
CA ALA A 299 4.27 8.19 -7.62
C ALA A 299 3.99 7.16 -8.74
N LEU A 300 5.05 6.57 -9.31
CA LEU A 300 4.92 5.47 -10.27
C LEU A 300 5.45 4.16 -9.67
N ARG A 301 4.97 3.03 -10.18
CA ARG A 301 5.45 1.67 -9.89
C ARG A 301 6.21 1.07 -11.08
N PRO A 302 7.25 0.26 -10.85
CA PRO A 302 7.96 -0.40 -11.93
C PRO A 302 7.03 -1.51 -12.46
N THR A 303 6.80 -1.52 -13.77
CA THR A 303 5.83 -2.43 -14.36
C THR A 303 6.46 -3.08 -15.60
N PRO A 304 6.50 -4.42 -15.69
CA PRO A 304 6.86 -5.10 -16.93
C PRO A 304 5.84 -4.76 -18.02
N LEU A 305 6.29 -4.22 -19.15
CA LEU A 305 5.43 -3.85 -20.27
C LEU A 305 5.70 -4.75 -21.47
N GLY A 306 4.64 -5.13 -22.18
CA GLY A 306 4.73 -5.82 -23.47
C GLY A 306 4.66 -4.85 -24.65
N ASP A 307 4.22 -5.36 -25.80
CA ASP A 307 3.97 -4.56 -27.02
C ASP A 307 2.74 -3.66 -26.92
N VAL A 308 1.82 -3.99 -26.01
CA VAL A 308 0.50 -3.37 -25.91
C VAL A 308 0.31 -2.90 -24.48
N LEU A 309 -0.03 -1.62 -24.31
CA LEU A 309 -0.43 -1.11 -23.02
C LEU A 309 -1.89 -1.51 -22.79
N THR A 310 -2.15 -2.22 -21.70
CA THR A 310 -3.50 -2.51 -21.22
C THR A 310 -3.92 -1.51 -20.15
N LEU A 311 -5.21 -1.53 -19.80
CA LEU A 311 -5.72 -0.75 -18.68
C LEU A 311 -5.12 -1.20 -17.34
N GLY A 312 -4.91 -2.51 -17.18
CA GLY A 312 -4.20 -3.09 -16.04
C GLY A 312 -2.81 -2.50 -15.90
N ASP A 313 -2.03 -2.48 -16.98
CA ASP A 313 -0.67 -1.92 -16.97
C ASP A 313 -0.68 -0.45 -16.55
N LEU A 314 -1.57 0.37 -17.11
CA LEU A 314 -1.65 1.79 -16.78
C LEU A 314 -1.97 2.02 -15.28
N LEU A 315 -2.90 1.24 -14.74
CA LEU A 315 -3.30 1.33 -13.33
C LEU A 315 -2.29 0.66 -12.39
N ALA A 316 -1.45 -0.25 -12.88
CA ALA A 316 -0.31 -0.76 -12.13
C ALA A 316 0.81 0.28 -12.06
N ILE A 317 1.08 1.00 -13.17
CA ILE A 317 2.10 2.05 -13.23
C ILE A 317 1.76 3.22 -12.33
N GLU A 318 0.52 3.74 -12.38
CA GLU A 318 0.07 4.86 -11.55
C GLU A 318 -1.21 4.45 -10.78
N PRO A 319 -1.06 3.76 -9.64
CA PRO A 319 -2.19 3.17 -8.92
C PRO A 319 -2.95 4.16 -8.04
N PHE A 320 -2.42 5.37 -7.84
CA PHE A 320 -2.91 6.33 -6.85
C PHE A 320 -3.92 7.32 -7.41
N ASP A 321 -4.03 7.42 -8.74
CA ASP A 321 -4.96 8.31 -9.43
C ASP A 321 -4.72 9.79 -9.13
N ASN A 322 -3.44 10.15 -8.98
CA ASN A 322 -3.01 11.50 -8.62
C ASN A 322 -3.53 12.55 -9.60
N GLN A 323 -4.04 13.65 -9.06
CA GLN A 323 -4.28 14.87 -9.84
C GLN A 323 -2.99 15.66 -10.00
N LEU A 324 -2.81 16.28 -11.16
CA LEU A 324 -1.79 17.31 -11.32
C LEU A 324 -2.36 18.67 -10.89
N VAL A 325 -1.61 19.37 -10.05
CA VAL A 325 -2.01 20.66 -9.46
C VAL A 325 -0.85 21.64 -9.47
N HIS A 326 -1.16 22.92 -9.62
CA HIS A 326 -0.23 24.00 -9.35
C HIS A 326 -0.24 24.29 -7.85
N ALA A 327 0.82 23.89 -7.15
CA ALA A 327 1.00 24.10 -5.72
C ALA A 327 1.79 25.39 -5.45
N PHE A 328 1.28 26.26 -4.59
CA PHE A 328 2.02 27.44 -4.13
C PHE A 328 3.09 27.03 -3.12
N LEU A 329 4.30 27.55 -3.28
CA LEU A 329 5.38 27.30 -2.32
C LEU A 329 5.17 28.17 -1.06
N PRO A 330 5.15 27.58 0.15
CA PRO A 330 5.09 28.36 1.39
C PRO A 330 6.30 29.29 1.56
N ASP A 331 6.12 30.44 2.19
CA ASP A 331 7.19 31.44 2.39
C ASP A 331 8.39 30.87 3.19
N GLU A 332 8.14 29.93 4.10
CA GLU A 332 9.18 29.21 4.85
C GLU A 332 10.09 28.36 3.96
N HIS A 333 9.55 27.84 2.84
CA HIS A 333 10.29 27.10 1.82
C HIS A 333 10.81 28.03 0.70
N ALA A 334 10.37 29.29 0.66
CA ALA A 334 10.78 30.27 -0.34
C ALA A 334 12.25 30.73 -0.19
N HIS A 335 12.92 30.41 0.93
CA HIS A 335 14.24 30.94 1.24
C HIS A 335 15.40 29.96 0.97
N GLY A 336 15.12 28.71 0.55
CA GLY A 336 16.19 27.75 0.23
C GLY A 336 15.69 26.53 -0.53
N ARG A 337 15.98 26.50 -1.84
CA ARG A 337 15.68 25.36 -2.73
C ARG A 337 16.17 24.04 -2.14
N ASP A 338 17.44 23.98 -1.75
CA ASP A 338 18.06 22.72 -1.36
C ASP A 338 17.40 22.17 -0.09
N LYS A 339 17.05 23.03 0.88
CA LYS A 339 16.26 22.64 2.06
C LYS A 339 14.88 22.09 1.72
N LEU A 340 14.19 22.68 0.75
CA LEU A 340 12.89 22.18 0.29
C LEU A 340 13.06 20.78 -0.35
N LEU A 341 14.05 20.62 -1.22
CA LEU A 341 14.29 19.35 -1.90
C LEU A 341 14.74 18.25 -0.95
N ASP A 342 15.59 18.57 0.02
CA ASP A 342 16.01 17.64 1.08
C ASP A 342 14.80 17.20 1.91
N HIS A 343 13.99 18.17 2.36
CA HIS A 343 12.76 17.90 3.12
C HIS A 343 11.79 16.98 2.39
N LEU A 344 11.57 17.22 1.10
CA LEU A 344 10.72 16.38 0.27
C LEU A 344 11.35 14.99 0.08
N THR A 345 12.64 14.93 -0.26
CA THR A 345 13.33 13.66 -0.54
C THR A 345 13.34 12.73 0.67
N GLU A 346 13.53 13.28 1.87
CA GLU A 346 13.46 12.52 3.12
C GLU A 346 12.09 11.86 3.37
N ARG A 347 11.00 12.46 2.86
CA ARG A 347 9.63 12.02 3.14
C ARG A 347 9.03 11.14 2.05
N VAL A 348 9.27 11.49 0.79
CA VAL A 348 8.62 10.86 -0.37
C VAL A 348 9.59 10.09 -1.27
N GLY A 349 10.88 10.12 -0.92
CA GLY A 349 11.94 9.50 -1.70
C GLY A 349 12.42 10.38 -2.86
N PRO A 350 13.18 9.79 -3.81
CA PRO A 350 13.80 10.52 -4.90
C PRO A 350 12.82 11.35 -5.73
N LEU A 351 13.28 12.52 -6.18
CA LEU A 351 12.49 13.48 -6.95
C LEU A 351 12.99 13.59 -8.40
N VAL A 352 12.05 13.85 -9.29
CA VAL A 352 12.26 14.35 -10.65
C VAL A 352 11.81 15.82 -10.69
N ILE A 353 12.69 16.68 -11.21
CA ILE A 353 12.52 18.13 -11.18
C ILE A 353 12.79 18.70 -12.57
N THR A 354 11.96 19.62 -13.04
CA THR A 354 12.18 20.33 -14.31
C THR A 354 11.79 21.81 -14.17
N PRO A 355 12.65 22.78 -14.55
CA PRO A 355 14.01 22.59 -15.05
C PRO A 355 14.98 22.17 -13.93
N THR A 356 16.12 21.58 -14.30
CA THR A 356 17.19 21.22 -13.36
C THR A 356 18.40 22.15 -13.55
N PRO A 357 18.89 22.83 -12.49
CA PRO A 357 18.35 22.81 -11.13
C PRO A 357 17.06 23.62 -11.00
N LEU A 358 16.26 23.37 -9.96
CA LEU A 358 15.04 24.14 -9.71
C LEU A 358 15.39 25.64 -9.65
N PRO A 359 14.59 26.52 -10.29
CA PRO A 359 14.76 27.96 -10.14
C PRO A 359 14.70 28.38 -8.67
N LEU A 360 15.34 29.50 -8.32
CA LEU A 360 15.25 30.02 -6.96
C LEU A 360 13.78 30.23 -6.58
N PRO A 361 13.33 29.87 -5.36
CA PRO A 361 11.93 30.03 -5.00
C PRO A 361 11.48 31.51 -5.00
N SER A 362 12.41 32.48 -4.90
CA SER A 362 12.12 33.90 -5.12
C SER A 362 11.67 34.23 -6.55
N ALA A 363 11.96 33.37 -7.52
CA ALA A 363 11.62 33.51 -8.93
C ALA A 363 10.39 32.68 -9.34
N ILE A 364 9.96 31.71 -8.53
CA ILE A 364 8.81 30.84 -8.82
C ILE A 364 7.82 30.83 -7.66
N ARG A 365 6.57 31.22 -7.92
CA ARG A 365 5.53 31.26 -6.88
C ARG A 365 4.76 29.95 -6.75
N SER A 366 4.82 29.10 -7.78
CA SER A 366 4.16 27.80 -7.79
C SER A 366 4.96 26.77 -8.58
N VAL A 367 4.71 25.50 -8.28
CA VAL A 367 5.24 24.35 -9.00
C VAL A 367 4.09 23.45 -9.41
N LEU A 368 4.18 22.82 -10.58
CA LEU A 368 3.27 21.76 -10.96
C LEU A 368 3.72 20.44 -10.32
N THR A 369 2.82 19.77 -9.62
CA THR A 369 3.11 18.54 -8.87
C THR A 369 1.85 17.69 -8.72
N THR A 370 1.90 16.60 -7.97
CA THR A 370 0.72 15.82 -7.60
C THR A 370 -0.04 16.48 -6.43
N ASP A 371 -1.35 16.29 -6.36
CA ASP A 371 -2.16 16.65 -5.19
C ASP A 371 -1.62 16.02 -3.90
N TYR A 372 -1.15 14.78 -3.95
CA TYR A 372 -0.48 14.14 -2.81
C TYR A 372 0.70 14.97 -2.27
N LEU A 373 1.65 15.36 -3.12
CA LEU A 373 2.80 16.17 -2.69
C LEU A 373 2.37 17.55 -2.23
N ALA A 374 1.42 18.15 -2.94
CA ALA A 374 0.94 19.49 -2.63
C ALA A 374 0.28 19.55 -1.25
N ASP A 375 -0.65 18.65 -0.98
CA ASP A 375 -1.43 18.63 0.25
C ASP A 375 -0.61 18.14 1.44
N SER A 376 0.27 17.16 1.22
CA SER A 376 1.02 16.52 2.31
C SER A 376 2.30 17.26 2.67
N HIS A 377 2.89 18.01 1.73
CA HIS A 377 4.24 18.56 1.90
C HIS A 377 4.44 20.01 1.42
N LEU A 378 3.50 20.60 0.69
CA LEU A 378 3.62 21.99 0.18
C LEU A 378 2.49 22.91 0.70
N GLY A 379 1.84 22.55 1.80
CA GLY A 379 0.85 23.40 2.47
C GLY A 379 -0.55 23.43 1.81
N GLY A 380 -0.82 22.59 0.82
CA GLY A 380 -2.17 22.33 0.28
C GLY A 380 -2.84 23.50 -0.46
N ARG A 381 -2.14 24.62 -0.67
CA ARG A 381 -2.66 25.72 -1.49
C ARG A 381 -2.46 25.39 -2.95
N THR A 382 -3.54 25.01 -3.64
CA THR A 382 -3.46 24.47 -5.00
C THR A 382 -4.50 25.05 -5.97
N HIS A 383 -4.17 24.98 -7.27
CA HIS A 383 -5.14 25.08 -8.36
C HIS A 383 -5.02 23.86 -9.27
N GLN A 384 -6.15 23.31 -9.71
CA GLN A 384 -6.18 22.14 -10.59
C GLN A 384 -5.55 22.43 -11.95
N ALA A 385 -4.67 21.54 -12.44
CA ALA A 385 -4.14 21.62 -13.80
C ALA A 385 -5.08 20.96 -14.84
N GLY A 386 -6.16 20.30 -14.39
CA GLY A 386 -7.14 19.64 -15.26
C GLY A 386 -6.64 18.36 -15.94
N LEU A 387 -5.56 17.76 -15.40
CA LEU A 387 -4.92 16.56 -15.94
C LEU A 387 -4.55 15.61 -14.79
N ARG A 388 -4.78 14.31 -14.98
CA ARG A 388 -4.30 13.26 -14.06
C ARG A 388 -2.92 12.77 -14.44
N LEU A 389 -2.12 12.32 -13.47
CA LEU A 389 -0.80 11.75 -13.76
C LEU A 389 -0.89 10.53 -14.67
N GLY A 390 -1.85 9.61 -14.44
CA GLY A 390 -2.10 8.48 -15.34
C GLY A 390 -2.44 8.88 -16.80
N GLN A 391 -3.06 10.05 -17.02
CA GLN A 391 -3.27 10.55 -18.39
C GLN A 391 -1.96 11.03 -19.02
N ALA A 392 -1.07 11.65 -18.25
CA ALA A 392 0.27 12.02 -18.72
C ALA A 392 1.12 10.78 -19.04
N VAL A 393 1.09 9.76 -18.16
CA VAL A 393 1.73 8.46 -18.37
C VAL A 393 1.27 7.83 -19.68
N ARG A 394 -0.05 7.71 -19.88
CA ARG A 394 -0.61 7.14 -21.12
C ARG A 394 -0.10 7.87 -22.37
N ARG A 395 -0.04 9.20 -22.36
CA ARG A 395 0.39 10.01 -23.52
C ARG A 395 1.86 9.80 -23.88
N VAL A 396 2.72 9.51 -22.89
CA VAL A 396 4.14 9.19 -23.15
C VAL A 396 4.28 7.75 -23.64
N LEU A 397 3.61 6.81 -22.96
CA LEU A 397 3.77 5.38 -23.22
C LEU A 397 3.09 4.89 -24.50
N THR A 398 2.08 5.59 -25.02
CA THR A 398 1.32 5.10 -26.17
C THR A 398 1.24 6.12 -27.30
N THR A 399 1.39 5.61 -28.53
CA THR A 399 0.90 6.30 -29.71
C THR A 399 -0.57 5.89 -29.90
N PRO A 400 -1.53 6.83 -30.00
CA PRO A 400 -2.91 6.48 -30.26
C PRO A 400 -3.00 5.70 -31.59
N PRO A 401 -3.86 4.68 -31.70
CA PRO A 401 -4.08 4.03 -32.98
C PRO A 401 -4.48 5.08 -34.01
N PHE A 402 -3.89 5.04 -35.20
CA PHE A 402 -4.28 5.91 -36.31
C PHE A 402 -5.81 5.88 -36.46
N PRO A 403 -6.50 7.03 -36.60
CA PRO A 403 -7.91 6.99 -36.98
C PRO A 403 -7.97 6.23 -38.31
N SER A 404 -8.72 5.13 -38.33
CA SER A 404 -9.00 4.44 -39.59
C SER A 404 -9.67 5.46 -40.51
N THR A 405 -9.09 5.65 -41.69
CA THR A 405 -9.68 6.42 -42.79
C THR A 405 -10.96 5.72 -43.26
N ALA A 406 -12.05 5.91 -42.52
CA ALA A 406 -13.38 5.38 -42.84
C ALA A 406 -14.50 6.39 -42.55
N ASP A 407 -14.16 7.67 -42.35
CA ASP A 407 -15.10 8.78 -42.41
C ASP A 407 -14.55 9.82 -43.42
N SER A 408 -14.65 9.49 -44.70
CA SER A 408 -14.71 10.53 -45.73
C SER A 408 -16.15 11.05 -45.75
N PRO A 409 -16.39 12.37 -45.63
CA PRO A 409 -17.72 12.90 -45.88
C PRO A 409 -17.98 12.72 -47.38
N GLU A 410 -18.89 11.81 -47.73
CA GLU A 410 -19.43 11.75 -49.08
C GLU A 410 -20.02 13.13 -49.40
N GLY A 411 -19.41 13.79 -50.38
CA GLY A 411 -20.00 14.92 -51.05
C GLY A 411 -21.29 14.49 -51.74
N GLY A 412 -22.35 15.24 -51.50
CA GLY A 412 -23.57 15.20 -52.29
C GLY A 412 -23.92 16.63 -52.67
N GLU A 413 -23.56 17.01 -53.90
CA GLU A 413 -24.14 18.14 -54.64
C GLU A 413 -25.60 17.85 -54.99
N GLN A 414 -26.52 18.75 -54.64
CA GLN A 414 -27.40 19.52 -55.54
C GLN A 414 -28.47 20.29 -54.76
#